data_AF-A0A7L5ANI1-F1
#
_entry.id   AF-A0A7L5ANI1-F1
#
_cell.length_a   1.000
_cell.length_b   1.000
_cell.length_c   1.000
_cell.angle_alpha   90.00
_cell.angle_beta   90.00
_cell.angle_gamma   90.00
#
_symmetry.space_group_name_H-M   'P 1'
#
loop_
_entity.id
_entity.type
_entity.pdbx_description
1 polymer ?
#
loop_
_entity_poly.entity_id
_entity_poly.type
_entity_poly.pdbx_seq_one_letter_code
_entity_poly.pdbx_strand_id
1 'polypeptide(L)'
;MEPVPLAVVPQPGNARDAEKFVGRVAVSDRARKRLLAGVNLLLTDPRRMGKTYWLHTFAAREAAFRPYFIDYEGVGTTDRFLAVTAEGLRGNPELPVRVREVLKTVFDHVDTVGVPGLTLKTYHRQTPPLDLLTKILAALDQGDDSAIPLILMDEVPIAVDNIARNEGTQAAKELLQTLRRLRQKYTRVRWIVTGSIGFHHVLEQAGTTSGDINDLEALHLGPMPDAEARELAQALLRGIEQMPSDRVVAELVEVAGGVPFIMHAVARSLDRAGGTLGPQEVREAFEDIIDDPDDFRHLKHFEERVRVYYGQNARLAARVLSATATAAPRAWVPLTEALEDDASEELDEVVELLCSDHYLERRGSRVRWRYPAFAYIWARKHNLLERP
;
A
#
# COMPACT_ATOMS: atom_id res chain seq x y z
N MET A 1 -13.41 34.80 -10.09
CA MET A 1 -14.03 33.52 -10.49
C MET A 1 -13.91 32.59 -9.31
N GLU A 2 -15.02 32.11 -8.76
CA GLU A 2 -14.96 31.05 -7.75
C GLU A 2 -14.31 29.81 -8.37
N PRO A 3 -13.47 29.07 -7.63
CA PRO A 3 -12.87 27.84 -8.14
C PRO A 3 -13.98 26.83 -8.48
N VAL A 4 -13.94 26.28 -9.69
CA VAL A 4 -14.86 25.23 -10.11
C VAL A 4 -14.72 24.05 -9.14
N PRO A 5 -15.81 23.58 -8.52
CA PRO A 5 -15.73 22.46 -7.59
C PRO A 5 -15.14 21.23 -8.27
N LEU A 6 -14.22 20.55 -7.58
CA LEU A 6 -13.58 19.35 -8.10
C LEU A 6 -14.64 18.28 -8.43
N ALA A 7 -14.52 17.68 -9.61
CA ALA A 7 -15.26 16.52 -10.06
C ALA A 7 -14.28 15.39 -10.41
N VAL A 8 -14.57 14.18 -9.91
CA VAL A 8 -13.74 12.98 -10.04
C VAL A 8 -14.59 11.85 -10.60
N VAL A 9 -14.27 11.37 -11.79
CA VAL A 9 -14.88 10.16 -12.36
C VAL A 9 -14.46 8.96 -11.50
N PRO A 10 -15.38 8.07 -11.08
CA PRO A 10 -15.04 6.92 -10.26
C PRO A 10 -14.06 5.95 -10.97
N GLN A 11 -12.84 5.82 -10.43
CA GLN A 11 -11.79 4.93 -10.96
C GLN A 11 -11.25 4.01 -9.85
N PRO A 12 -12.04 3.03 -9.37
CA PRO A 12 -11.63 2.16 -8.27
C PRO A 12 -10.33 1.42 -8.60
N GLY A 13 -9.24 1.79 -7.91
CA GLY A 13 -7.94 1.13 -8.02
C GLY A 13 -7.03 1.58 -9.17
N ASN A 14 -7.45 2.54 -10.01
CA ASN A 14 -6.69 3.00 -11.18
C ASN A 14 -6.42 4.51 -11.22
N ALA A 15 -6.84 5.27 -10.20
CA ALA A 15 -6.61 6.71 -10.16
C ALA A 15 -5.11 7.04 -10.03
N ARG A 16 -4.61 7.90 -10.93
CA ARG A 16 -3.19 8.33 -10.97
C ARG A 16 -2.99 9.82 -11.22
N ASP A 17 -4.04 10.56 -11.58
CA ASP A 17 -3.95 11.99 -11.86
C ASP A 17 -3.83 12.80 -10.56
N ALA A 18 -2.67 13.39 -10.30
CA ALA A 18 -2.41 14.15 -9.07
C ALA A 18 -3.35 15.36 -8.88
N GLU A 19 -3.96 15.89 -9.94
CA GLU A 19 -4.94 16.99 -9.87
C GLU A 19 -6.29 16.54 -9.33
N LYS A 20 -6.61 15.24 -9.46
CA LYS A 20 -7.83 14.62 -8.94
C LYS A 20 -7.66 14.03 -7.54
N PHE A 21 -6.47 14.13 -6.96
CA PHE A 21 -6.17 13.54 -5.66
C PHE A 21 -6.70 14.40 -4.52
N VAL A 22 -7.55 13.81 -3.68
CA VAL A 22 -8.22 14.47 -2.56
C VAL A 22 -7.57 14.11 -1.22
N GLY A 23 -7.34 15.12 -0.39
CA GLY A 23 -6.93 14.95 1.00
C GLY A 23 -5.50 14.47 1.23
N ARG A 24 -5.33 13.69 2.31
CA ARG A 24 -4.07 13.22 2.89
C ARG A 24 -3.12 14.34 3.29
N VAL A 25 -3.63 15.50 3.69
CA VAL A 25 -2.80 16.68 3.96
C VAL A 25 -1.86 16.42 5.14
N ALA A 26 -2.42 16.02 6.29
CA ALA A 26 -1.64 15.81 7.51
C ALA A 26 -0.57 14.70 7.38
N VAL A 27 -0.89 13.61 6.68
CA VAL A 27 0.06 12.50 6.46
C VAL A 27 1.14 12.88 5.46
N SER A 28 0.83 13.69 4.45
CA SER A 28 1.81 14.21 3.50
C SER A 28 2.77 15.19 4.17
N ASP A 29 2.24 16.08 5.02
CA ASP A 29 3.06 16.98 5.83
C ASP A 29 3.98 16.23 6.79
N ARG A 30 3.48 15.16 7.42
CA ARG A 30 4.30 14.28 8.26
C ARG A 30 5.40 13.63 7.44
N ALA A 31 5.07 13.03 6.30
CA ALA A 31 6.03 12.38 5.43
C ALA A 31 7.14 13.35 4.98
N ARG A 32 6.76 14.53 4.48
CA ARG A 32 7.69 15.62 4.13
C ARG A 32 8.63 15.95 5.28
N LYS A 33 8.10 16.24 6.47
CA LYS A 33 8.89 16.62 7.65
C LYS A 33 9.89 15.53 8.04
N ARG A 34 9.47 14.26 8.04
CA ARG A 34 10.33 13.13 8.42
C ARG A 34 11.42 12.88 7.38
N LEU A 35 11.08 12.91 6.09
CA LEU A 35 12.05 12.74 5.00
C LEU A 35 13.12 13.85 5.00
N LEU A 36 12.70 15.11 5.20
CA LEU A 36 13.64 16.24 5.35
C LEU A 36 14.52 16.10 6.59
N ALA A 37 14.01 15.49 7.66
CA ALA A 37 14.77 15.21 8.88
C ALA A 37 15.74 14.02 8.79
N GLY A 38 15.84 13.36 7.62
CA GLY A 38 16.77 12.25 7.44
C GLY A 38 16.15 10.85 7.51
N VAL A 39 14.84 10.76 7.76
CA VAL A 39 14.16 9.49 8.05
C VAL A 39 13.65 8.84 6.77
N ASN A 40 13.76 7.52 6.70
CA ASN A 40 13.18 6.70 5.65
C ASN A 40 11.84 6.13 6.12
N LEU A 41 10.89 5.97 5.21
CA LEU A 41 9.51 5.63 5.55
C LEU A 41 9.10 4.25 5.04
N LEU A 42 8.26 3.57 5.82
CA LEU A 42 7.61 2.31 5.48
C LEU A 42 6.09 2.50 5.45
N LEU A 43 5.45 2.20 4.32
CA LEU A 43 4.00 2.33 4.14
C LEU A 43 3.36 0.95 3.89
N THR A 44 2.80 0.35 4.94
CA THR A 44 2.25 -1.03 4.92
C THR A 44 0.73 -1.11 5.02
N ASP A 45 0.01 -0.01 4.74
CA ASP A 45 -1.45 -0.06 4.77
C ASP A 45 -2.02 -1.16 3.84
N PRO A 46 -3.22 -1.69 4.14
CA PRO A 46 -3.87 -2.68 3.28
C PRO A 46 -3.97 -2.27 1.82
N ARG A 47 -4.22 -3.26 0.95
CA ARG A 47 -4.62 -2.99 -0.44
C ARG A 47 -5.78 -2.00 -0.45
N ARG A 48 -5.83 -1.17 -1.50
CA ARG A 48 -6.96 -0.26 -1.76
C ARG A 48 -7.08 0.96 -0.83
N MET A 49 -6.05 1.25 -0.02
CA MET A 49 -5.97 2.51 0.76
C MET A 49 -5.47 3.73 -0.03
N GLY A 50 -5.09 3.54 -1.30
CA GLY A 50 -4.60 4.62 -2.16
C GLY A 50 -3.09 4.89 -2.05
N LYS A 51 -2.30 3.92 -1.58
CA LYS A 51 -0.83 4.04 -1.42
C LYS A 51 -0.13 4.53 -2.68
N THR A 52 -0.25 3.81 -3.78
CA THR A 52 0.41 4.15 -5.07
C THR A 52 -0.02 5.52 -5.58
N TYR A 53 -1.31 5.85 -5.49
CA TYR A 53 -1.82 7.17 -5.90
C TYR A 53 -1.28 8.30 -5.00
N TRP A 54 -1.19 8.05 -3.69
CA TRP A 54 -0.56 8.97 -2.74
C TRP A 54 0.94 9.14 -3.04
N LEU A 55 1.69 8.08 -3.35
CA LEU A 55 3.12 8.17 -3.71
C LEU A 55 3.32 9.08 -4.93
N HIS A 56 2.55 8.85 -6.01
CA HIS A 56 2.61 9.68 -7.22
C HIS A 56 2.26 11.14 -6.93
N THR A 57 1.20 11.38 -6.16
CA THR A 57 0.77 12.73 -5.81
C THR A 57 1.77 13.45 -4.91
N PHE A 58 2.29 12.76 -3.89
CA PHE A 58 3.32 13.28 -2.99
C PHE A 58 4.56 13.66 -3.80
N ALA A 59 5.08 12.76 -4.63
CA ALA A 59 6.23 13.05 -5.47
C ALA A 59 6.02 14.26 -6.41
N ALA A 60 4.83 14.40 -7.00
CA ALA A 60 4.52 15.50 -7.91
C ALA A 60 4.41 16.86 -7.19
N ARG A 61 4.01 16.88 -5.91
CA ARG A 61 3.79 18.10 -5.14
C ARG A 61 5.03 18.54 -4.34
N GLU A 62 5.98 17.64 -4.11
CA GLU A 62 7.10 17.88 -3.20
C GLU A 62 8.41 18.21 -3.94
N ALA A 63 8.55 19.48 -4.34
CA ALA A 63 9.71 19.97 -5.10
C ALA A 63 11.08 19.82 -4.41
N ALA A 64 11.11 19.57 -3.09
CA ALA A 64 12.34 19.29 -2.37
C ALA A 64 12.97 17.95 -2.74
N PHE A 65 12.21 17.05 -3.36
CA PHE A 65 12.65 15.70 -3.71
C PHE A 65 12.70 15.49 -5.22
N ARG A 66 13.66 14.69 -5.67
CA ARG A 66 13.68 14.12 -7.01
C ARG A 66 13.23 12.65 -6.94
N PRO A 67 12.00 12.32 -7.35
CA PRO A 67 11.42 11.00 -7.14
C PRO A 67 11.88 9.97 -8.18
N TYR A 68 12.13 8.74 -7.74
CA TYR A 68 12.41 7.59 -8.60
C TYR A 68 11.43 6.47 -8.24
N PHE A 69 10.46 6.24 -9.12
CA PHE A 69 9.45 5.21 -8.94
C PHE A 69 9.95 3.87 -9.45
N ILE A 70 9.83 2.85 -8.60
CA ILE A 70 10.22 1.49 -8.93
C ILE A 70 9.11 0.56 -8.42
N ASP A 71 8.43 -0.10 -9.35
CA ASP A 71 7.38 -1.07 -9.07
C ASP A 71 7.97 -2.48 -9.17
N TYR A 72 7.92 -3.24 -8.07
CA TYR A 72 8.45 -4.59 -8.00
C TYR A 72 7.37 -5.68 -8.14
N GLU A 73 6.15 -5.33 -8.59
CA GLU A 73 5.13 -6.33 -8.90
C GLU A 73 5.65 -7.35 -9.93
N GLY A 74 5.51 -8.64 -9.62
CA GLY A 74 5.97 -9.75 -10.47
C GLY A 74 7.48 -10.00 -10.48
N VAL A 75 8.27 -9.24 -9.72
CA VAL A 75 9.71 -9.50 -9.55
C VAL A 75 9.91 -10.72 -8.66
N GLY A 76 10.81 -11.63 -9.06
CA GLY A 76 11.05 -12.86 -8.30
C GLY A 76 12.47 -13.39 -8.33
N THR A 77 13.42 -12.62 -8.86
CA THR A 77 14.86 -12.95 -8.85
C THR A 77 15.66 -11.70 -8.52
N THR A 78 16.83 -11.86 -7.93
CA THR A 78 17.71 -10.72 -7.60
C THR A 78 18.20 -10.01 -8.88
N ASP A 79 18.39 -10.76 -9.97
CA ASP A 79 18.69 -10.22 -11.30
C ASP A 79 17.57 -9.30 -11.81
N ARG A 80 16.31 -9.73 -11.68
CA ARG A 80 15.17 -8.91 -12.07
C ARG A 80 15.00 -7.71 -11.16
N PHE A 81 15.25 -7.85 -9.87
CA PHE A 81 15.24 -6.74 -8.93
C PHE A 81 16.24 -5.65 -9.34
N LEU A 82 17.47 -6.05 -9.71
CA LEU A 82 18.48 -5.14 -10.24
C LEU A 82 18.02 -4.46 -11.54
N ALA A 83 17.52 -5.24 -12.51
CA ALA A 83 17.09 -4.71 -13.81
C ALA A 83 15.93 -3.70 -13.67
N VAL A 84 14.91 -4.04 -12.89
CA VAL A 84 13.73 -3.18 -12.64
C VAL A 84 14.14 -1.90 -11.92
N THR A 85 15.07 -1.99 -10.95
CA THR A 85 15.64 -0.80 -10.29
C THR A 85 16.34 0.10 -11.29
N ALA A 86 17.19 -0.46 -12.15
CA ALA A 86 17.92 0.29 -13.17
C ALA A 86 16.97 0.94 -14.20
N GLU A 87 15.89 0.24 -14.58
CA GLU A 87 14.87 0.75 -15.49
C GLU A 87 14.07 1.91 -14.87
N GLY A 88 13.67 1.79 -13.60
CA GLY A 88 12.96 2.85 -12.88
C GLY A 88 13.80 4.13 -12.73
N LEU A 89 15.12 3.98 -12.48
CA LEU A 89 16.04 5.12 -12.48
C LEU A 89 16.19 5.74 -13.88
N ARG A 90 16.45 4.90 -14.90
CA ARG A 90 16.61 5.34 -16.29
C ARG A 90 15.38 6.09 -16.81
N GLY A 91 14.19 5.67 -16.39
CA GLY A 91 12.92 6.26 -16.82
C GLY A 91 12.71 7.70 -16.37
N ASN A 92 13.48 8.19 -15.39
CA ASN A 92 13.41 9.59 -14.96
C ASN A 92 14.26 10.50 -15.89
N PRO A 93 13.65 11.49 -16.58
CA PRO A 93 14.38 12.41 -17.45
C PRO A 93 15.43 13.27 -16.72
N GLU A 94 15.23 13.52 -15.43
CA GLU A 94 16.13 14.31 -14.57
C GLU A 94 17.18 13.46 -13.86
N LEU A 95 17.36 12.20 -14.26
CA LEU A 95 18.39 11.34 -13.71
C LEU A 95 19.78 12.00 -13.86
N PRO A 96 20.55 12.20 -12.77
CA PRO A 96 21.85 12.83 -12.85
C PRO A 96 22.79 12.09 -13.81
N VAL A 97 23.56 12.85 -14.60
CA VAL A 97 24.49 12.30 -15.61
C VAL A 97 25.42 11.26 -14.99
N ARG A 98 25.95 11.51 -13.78
CA ARG A 98 26.80 10.54 -13.06
C ARG A 98 26.13 9.18 -12.84
N VAL A 99 24.85 9.16 -12.51
CA VAL A 99 24.09 7.92 -12.29
C VAL A 99 23.83 7.24 -13.62
N ARG A 100 23.51 8.02 -14.67
CA ARG A 100 23.36 7.50 -16.03
C ARG A 100 24.67 6.86 -16.55
N GLU A 101 25.82 7.45 -16.27
CA GLU A 101 27.12 6.87 -16.62
C GLU A 101 27.39 5.58 -15.86
N VAL A 102 27.09 5.51 -14.54
CA VAL A 102 27.17 4.25 -13.79
C VAL A 102 26.24 3.19 -14.39
N LEU A 103 25.00 3.54 -14.76
CA LEU A 103 24.11 2.61 -15.45
C LEU A 103 24.72 2.10 -16.76
N LYS A 104 25.36 2.97 -17.57
CA LYS A 104 26.05 2.57 -18.80
C LYS A 104 27.25 1.66 -18.55
N THR A 105 27.89 1.71 -17.38
CA THR A 105 28.94 0.73 -17.05
C THR A 105 28.37 -0.66 -16.79
N VAL A 106 27.11 -0.76 -16.35
CA VAL A 106 26.46 -2.01 -15.97
C VAL A 106 25.64 -2.60 -17.13
N PHE A 107 24.91 -1.76 -17.85
CA PHE A 107 23.93 -2.16 -18.86
C PHE A 107 24.21 -1.57 -20.24
N ASP A 108 23.82 -2.31 -21.26
CA ASP A 108 23.63 -1.82 -22.63
C ASP A 108 22.26 -1.16 -22.78
N HIS A 109 22.07 -0.37 -23.85
CA HIS A 109 20.81 0.28 -24.20
C HIS A 109 20.26 1.31 -23.18
N VAL A 110 21.11 1.85 -22.32
CA VAL A 110 20.71 2.89 -21.34
C VAL A 110 20.24 4.19 -22.02
N ASP A 111 20.86 4.59 -23.13
CA ASP A 111 20.50 5.78 -23.90
C ASP A 111 19.53 5.48 -25.06
N THR A 112 19.20 4.22 -25.31
CA THR A 112 18.45 3.83 -26.52
C THR A 112 16.96 4.02 -26.30
N VAL A 113 16.39 5.04 -26.95
CA VAL A 113 14.95 5.31 -26.96
C VAL A 113 14.24 4.27 -27.83
N GLY A 114 13.18 3.65 -27.32
CA GLY A 114 12.36 2.69 -28.08
C GLY A 114 12.82 1.23 -28.02
N VAL A 115 13.96 0.92 -27.38
CA VAL A 115 14.35 -0.47 -27.06
C VAL A 115 13.79 -0.85 -25.69
N PRO A 116 12.90 -1.87 -25.61
CA PRO A 116 12.42 -2.36 -24.33
C PRO A 116 13.54 -3.04 -23.55
N GLY A 117 13.65 -2.70 -22.27
CA GLY A 117 14.53 -3.36 -21.32
C GLY A 117 15.98 -2.88 -21.32
N LEU A 118 16.68 -3.24 -20.25
CA LEU A 118 18.13 -3.12 -20.11
C LEU A 118 18.80 -4.50 -20.25
N THR A 119 19.91 -4.57 -20.98
CA THR A 119 20.68 -5.81 -21.12
C THR A 119 21.95 -5.72 -20.29
N LEU A 120 22.17 -6.66 -19.39
CA LEU A 120 23.40 -6.69 -18.57
C LEU A 120 24.62 -6.93 -19.46
N LYS A 121 25.65 -6.10 -19.30
CA LYS A 121 26.89 -6.24 -20.07
C LYS A 121 27.59 -7.56 -19.77
N THR A 122 28.20 -8.16 -20.79
CA THR A 122 28.77 -9.52 -20.73
C THR A 122 29.80 -9.70 -19.60
N TYR A 123 30.65 -8.70 -19.35
CA TYR A 123 31.66 -8.76 -18.29
C TYR A 123 31.08 -8.65 -16.86
N HIS A 124 29.81 -8.27 -16.72
CA HIS A 124 29.10 -8.26 -15.45
C HIS A 124 28.27 -9.51 -15.17
N ARG A 125 28.22 -10.48 -16.09
CA ARG A 125 27.44 -11.72 -15.92
C ARG A 125 27.87 -12.57 -14.71
N GLN A 126 29.10 -12.40 -14.23
CA GLN A 126 29.62 -13.07 -13.04
C GLN A 126 29.66 -12.15 -11.80
N THR A 127 29.28 -10.88 -11.94
CA THR A 127 29.23 -9.96 -10.80
C THR A 127 27.92 -10.21 -10.04
N PRO A 128 27.94 -10.36 -8.70
CA PRO A 128 26.73 -10.48 -7.91
C PRO A 128 25.77 -9.31 -8.17
N PRO A 129 24.46 -9.55 -8.41
CA PRO A 129 23.51 -8.49 -8.75
C PRO A 129 23.38 -7.42 -7.65
N LEU A 130 23.50 -7.81 -6.38
CA LEU A 130 23.46 -6.90 -5.23
C LEU A 130 24.65 -5.94 -5.17
N ASP A 131 25.82 -6.34 -5.69
CA ASP A 131 26.98 -5.45 -5.80
C ASP A 131 26.75 -4.40 -6.88
N LEU A 132 26.14 -4.79 -8.00
CA LEU A 132 25.76 -3.86 -9.07
C LEU A 132 24.67 -2.89 -8.59
N LEU A 133 23.66 -3.40 -7.88
CA LEU A 133 22.61 -2.59 -7.26
C LEU A 133 23.22 -1.55 -6.32
N THR A 134 24.19 -1.97 -5.49
CA THR A 134 24.90 -1.10 -4.57
C THR A 134 25.65 0.00 -5.31
N LYS A 135 26.36 -0.31 -6.40
CA LYS A 135 27.07 0.69 -7.21
C LYS A 135 26.11 1.71 -7.82
N ILE A 136 24.98 1.26 -8.37
CA ILE A 136 23.98 2.12 -9.00
C ILE A 136 23.37 3.08 -7.99
N LEU A 137 22.90 2.56 -6.85
CA LEU A 137 22.21 3.37 -5.85
C LEU A 137 23.17 4.28 -5.06
N ALA A 138 24.44 3.88 -4.90
CA ALA A 138 25.47 4.74 -4.32
C ALA A 138 25.71 6.02 -5.14
N ALA A 139 25.53 5.97 -6.46
CA ALA A 139 25.76 7.12 -7.33
C ALA A 139 24.73 8.24 -7.10
N LEU A 140 23.55 7.91 -6.57
CA LEU A 140 22.52 8.90 -6.21
C LEU A 140 22.94 9.76 -5.01
N ASP A 141 23.71 9.19 -4.08
CA ASP A 141 24.18 9.88 -2.88
C ASP A 141 25.27 10.92 -3.15
N GLN A 142 25.98 10.77 -4.27
CA GLN A 142 27.05 11.67 -4.66
C GLN A 142 26.48 12.99 -5.18
N GLY A 143 27.27 14.08 -5.16
CA GLY A 143 26.94 15.36 -5.80
C GLY A 143 26.14 16.35 -4.95
N ASP A 144 25.98 17.57 -5.48
CA ASP A 144 25.40 18.73 -4.79
C ASP A 144 24.06 19.19 -5.41
N ASP A 145 23.29 18.24 -5.94
CA ASP A 145 21.94 18.53 -6.45
C ASP A 145 21.07 19.16 -5.35
N SER A 146 20.31 20.20 -5.71
CA SER A 146 19.43 20.91 -4.78
C SER A 146 18.24 20.06 -4.32
N ALA A 147 17.76 19.16 -5.17
CA ALA A 147 16.69 18.22 -4.87
C ALA A 147 17.24 16.92 -4.28
N ILE A 148 16.63 16.45 -3.20
CA ILE A 148 17.01 15.23 -2.49
C ILE A 148 16.52 14.01 -3.29
N PRO A 149 17.39 13.08 -3.69
CA PRO A 149 16.96 11.82 -4.33
C PRO A 149 16.00 11.05 -3.42
N LEU A 150 14.81 10.74 -3.94
CA LEU A 150 13.76 10.01 -3.22
C LEU A 150 13.40 8.74 -3.98
N ILE A 151 13.82 7.59 -3.47
CA ILE A 151 13.49 6.28 -4.03
C ILE A 151 12.14 5.83 -3.48
N LEU A 152 11.20 5.56 -4.38
CA LEU A 152 9.85 5.12 -4.09
C LEU A 152 9.71 3.68 -4.59
N MET A 153 9.85 2.73 -3.67
CA MET A 153 9.81 1.30 -3.96
C MET A 153 8.42 0.74 -3.66
N ASP A 154 7.67 0.33 -4.67
CA ASP A 154 6.34 -0.29 -4.51
C ASP A 154 6.40 -1.82 -4.53
N GLU A 155 5.54 -2.44 -3.72
CA GLU A 155 5.39 -3.89 -3.55
C GLU A 155 6.69 -4.68 -3.24
N VAL A 156 7.62 -4.09 -2.48
CA VAL A 156 8.87 -4.75 -2.07
C VAL A 156 8.67 -6.09 -1.36
N PRO A 157 7.70 -6.27 -0.42
CA PRO A 157 7.47 -7.55 0.23
C PRO A 157 7.23 -8.70 -0.76
N ILE A 158 6.45 -8.46 -1.82
CA ILE A 158 6.15 -9.47 -2.83
C ILE A 158 7.43 -9.94 -3.54
N ALA A 159 8.31 -8.99 -3.87
CA ALA A 159 9.59 -9.33 -4.51
C ALA A 159 10.50 -10.14 -3.58
N VAL A 160 10.58 -9.77 -2.30
CA VAL A 160 11.37 -10.50 -1.29
C VAL A 160 10.86 -11.93 -1.13
N ASP A 161 9.55 -12.10 -0.99
CA ASP A 161 8.89 -13.41 -0.89
C ASP A 161 9.15 -14.28 -2.14
N ASN A 162 8.97 -13.71 -3.33
CA ASN A 162 9.24 -14.44 -4.58
C ASN A 162 10.72 -14.83 -4.72
N ILE A 163 11.66 -13.94 -4.35
CA ILE A 163 13.09 -14.25 -4.33
C ILE A 163 13.39 -15.36 -3.32
N ALA A 164 12.78 -15.33 -2.14
CA ALA A 164 12.95 -16.39 -1.14
C ALA A 164 12.52 -17.76 -1.69
N ARG A 165 11.42 -17.80 -2.46
CA ARG A 165 10.93 -19.04 -3.10
C ARG A 165 11.79 -19.51 -4.27
N ASN A 166 12.28 -18.58 -5.10
CA ASN A 166 12.96 -18.93 -6.36
C ASN A 166 14.48 -19.11 -6.21
N GLU A 167 15.11 -18.31 -5.35
CA GLU A 167 16.56 -18.27 -5.15
C GLU A 167 16.97 -18.68 -3.73
N GLY A 168 16.00 -18.93 -2.85
CA GLY A 168 16.20 -19.36 -1.47
C GLY A 168 16.18 -18.21 -0.46
N THR A 169 15.84 -18.56 0.77
CA THR A 169 15.78 -17.68 1.95
C THR A 169 17.01 -16.78 2.11
N GLN A 170 18.21 -17.32 1.85
CA GLN A 170 19.47 -16.57 1.98
C GLN A 170 19.57 -15.42 0.98
N ALA A 171 19.11 -15.59 -0.27
CA ALA A 171 19.13 -14.52 -1.27
C ALA A 171 18.20 -13.36 -0.89
N ALA A 172 17.00 -13.68 -0.40
CA ALA A 172 16.04 -12.69 0.09
C ALA A 172 16.59 -11.91 1.30
N LYS A 173 17.24 -12.61 2.23
CA LYS A 173 17.93 -12.00 3.38
C LYS A 173 19.05 -11.06 2.95
N GLU A 174 19.89 -11.49 2.01
CA GLU A 174 20.99 -10.66 1.48
C GLU A 174 20.48 -9.40 0.78
N LEU A 175 19.37 -9.50 0.05
CA LEU A 175 18.69 -8.34 -0.53
C LEU A 175 18.27 -7.35 0.57
N LEU A 176 17.52 -7.80 1.59
CA LEU A 176 17.05 -6.94 2.68
C LEU A 176 18.21 -6.26 3.42
N GLN A 177 19.26 -7.02 3.75
CA GLN A 177 20.47 -6.50 4.39
C GLN A 177 21.20 -5.49 3.52
N THR A 178 21.24 -5.73 2.20
CA THR A 178 21.83 -4.79 1.24
C THR A 178 21.03 -3.49 1.21
N LEU A 179 19.70 -3.55 1.09
CA LEU A 179 18.84 -2.36 1.10
C LEU A 179 18.99 -1.56 2.40
N ARG A 180 19.03 -2.22 3.55
CA ARG A 180 19.29 -1.57 4.84
C ARG A 180 20.66 -0.89 4.89
N ARG A 181 21.72 -1.57 4.44
CA ARG A 181 23.07 -1.00 4.37
C ARG A 181 23.12 0.24 3.49
N LEU A 182 22.41 0.25 2.36
CA LEU A 182 22.31 1.41 1.48
C LEU A 182 21.65 2.59 2.21
N ARG A 183 20.52 2.37 2.89
CA ARG A 183 19.81 3.42 3.65
C ARG A 183 20.64 4.00 4.79
N GLN A 184 21.42 3.17 5.48
CA GLN A 184 22.28 3.60 6.58
C GLN A 184 23.54 4.33 6.12
N LYS A 185 24.13 3.89 5.00
CA LYS A 185 25.39 4.44 4.49
C LYS A 185 25.19 5.74 3.71
N TYR A 186 24.13 5.82 2.91
CA TYR A 186 23.89 6.90 1.96
C TYR A 186 22.83 7.86 2.49
N THR A 187 23.31 8.87 3.21
CA THR A 187 22.46 9.77 4.01
C THR A 187 21.85 10.91 3.21
N ARG A 188 22.18 11.11 1.92
CA ARG A 188 21.49 12.08 1.06
C ARG A 188 20.29 11.47 0.33
N VAL A 189 20.21 10.15 0.24
CA VAL A 189 19.10 9.46 -0.43
C VAL A 189 18.00 9.16 0.57
N ARG A 190 16.74 9.43 0.20
CA ARG A 190 15.56 9.11 0.99
C ARG A 190 14.76 8.00 0.35
N TRP A 191 14.05 7.25 1.19
CA TRP A 191 13.34 6.05 0.77
C TRP A 191 11.92 6.09 1.32
N ILE A 192 10.95 5.76 0.45
CA ILE A 192 9.64 5.28 0.87
C ILE A 192 9.50 3.86 0.31
N VAL A 193 9.36 2.90 1.21
CA VAL A 193 9.16 1.50 0.85
C VAL A 193 7.70 1.16 1.13
N THR A 194 7.01 0.61 0.14
CA THR A 194 5.60 0.27 0.25
C THR A 194 5.35 -1.20 -0.03
N GLY A 195 4.26 -1.70 0.55
CA GLY A 195 3.85 -3.08 0.38
C GLY A 195 2.41 -3.26 0.81
N SER A 196 1.68 -4.06 0.06
CA SER A 196 0.30 -4.39 0.40
C SER A 196 0.17 -5.60 1.35
N ILE A 197 1.29 -6.30 1.59
CA ILE A 197 1.45 -7.37 2.57
C ILE A 197 2.39 -6.84 3.65
N GLY A 198 2.11 -7.15 4.91
CA GLY A 198 2.99 -6.77 5.99
C GLY A 198 4.37 -7.40 5.82
N PHE A 199 5.42 -6.61 6.02
CA PHE A 199 6.80 -7.12 5.93
C PHE A 199 7.06 -8.29 6.89
N HIS A 200 6.32 -8.37 8.00
CA HIS A 200 6.47 -9.45 8.99
C HIS A 200 6.29 -10.85 8.36
N HIS A 201 5.37 -11.03 7.41
CA HIS A 201 5.20 -12.31 6.69
C HIS A 201 6.43 -12.70 5.87
N VAL A 202 7.09 -11.73 5.25
CA VAL A 202 8.21 -12.00 4.33
C VAL A 202 9.55 -12.06 5.06
N LEU A 203 9.67 -11.43 6.23
CA LEU A 203 10.86 -11.53 7.09
C LEU A 203 11.01 -12.95 7.64
N GLU A 204 9.91 -13.57 8.07
CA GLU A 204 9.92 -14.96 8.53
C GLU A 204 10.34 -15.91 7.40
N GLN A 205 9.76 -15.77 6.21
CA GLN A 205 10.12 -16.56 5.03
C GLN A 205 11.56 -16.34 4.58
N ALA A 206 12.10 -15.14 4.79
CA ALA A 206 13.49 -14.78 4.54
C ALA A 206 14.44 -15.16 5.70
N GLY A 207 13.95 -15.83 6.75
CA GLY A 207 14.80 -16.30 7.86
C GLY A 207 15.51 -15.15 8.56
N THR A 208 14.81 -14.02 8.70
CA THR A 208 15.33 -12.81 9.32
C THR A 208 14.30 -12.17 10.27
N THR A 209 14.71 -11.11 10.94
CA THR A 209 13.89 -10.40 11.93
C THR A 209 13.59 -8.98 11.47
N SER A 210 12.76 -8.26 12.22
CA SER A 210 12.49 -6.83 12.00
C SER A 210 13.76 -5.96 11.97
N GLY A 211 14.90 -6.46 12.45
CA GLY A 211 16.19 -5.78 12.40
C GLY A 211 16.65 -5.35 11.00
N ASP A 212 16.18 -5.98 9.92
CA ASP A 212 16.53 -5.61 8.54
C ASP A 212 15.69 -4.46 7.96
N ILE A 213 14.64 -4.04 8.66
CA ILE A 213 13.76 -2.93 8.25
C ILE A 213 13.52 -1.91 9.37
N ASN A 214 14.11 -2.11 10.56
CA ASN A 214 13.87 -1.27 11.73
C ASN A 214 14.39 0.17 11.62
N ASP A 215 15.14 0.48 10.56
CA ASP A 215 15.57 1.83 10.22
C ASP A 215 14.50 2.63 9.47
N LEU A 216 13.39 1.98 9.09
CA LEU A 216 12.23 2.62 8.46
C LEU A 216 11.19 3.00 9.51
N GLU A 217 10.69 4.24 9.45
CA GLU A 217 9.58 4.68 10.28
C GLU A 217 8.23 4.37 9.62
N ALA A 218 7.31 3.80 10.39
CA ALA A 218 5.97 3.48 9.91
C ALA A 218 5.17 4.75 9.56
N LEU A 219 4.74 4.82 8.31
CA LEU A 219 3.76 5.75 7.80
C LEU A 219 2.44 4.99 7.59
N HIS A 220 1.33 5.56 8.04
CA HIS A 220 0.00 4.98 7.86
C HIS A 220 -0.91 6.02 7.22
N LEU A 221 -1.50 5.68 6.09
CA LEU A 221 -2.59 6.42 5.48
C LEU A 221 -3.89 6.16 6.25
N GLY A 222 -4.22 4.89 6.50
CA GLY A 222 -5.52 4.49 7.03
C GLY A 222 -6.71 5.04 6.21
N PRO A 223 -7.93 5.01 6.75
CA PRO A 223 -9.10 5.67 6.20
C PRO A 223 -8.89 7.18 6.11
N MET A 224 -9.59 7.81 5.19
CA MET A 224 -9.60 9.26 5.09
C MET A 224 -10.26 9.86 6.34
N PRO A 225 -9.68 10.93 6.92
CA PRO A 225 -10.37 11.76 7.90
C PRO A 225 -11.74 12.22 7.38
N ASP A 226 -12.72 12.40 8.26
CA ASP A 226 -14.12 12.70 7.88
C ASP A 226 -14.24 13.87 6.89
N ALA A 227 -13.53 14.98 7.14
CA ALA A 227 -13.55 16.14 6.24
C ALA A 227 -13.03 15.81 4.82
N GLU A 228 -11.92 15.09 4.72
CA GLU A 228 -11.33 14.69 3.44
C GLU A 228 -12.18 13.60 2.75
N ALA A 229 -12.80 12.70 3.52
CA ALA A 229 -13.73 11.70 3.00
C ALA A 229 -14.99 12.37 2.43
N ARG A 230 -15.56 13.37 3.11
CA ARG A 230 -16.68 14.15 2.59
C ARG A 230 -16.31 14.89 1.30
N GLU A 231 -15.11 15.46 1.24
CA GLU A 231 -14.61 16.11 0.02
C GLU A 231 -14.52 15.13 -1.15
N LEU A 232 -13.95 13.94 -0.94
CA LEU A 232 -13.87 12.91 -1.98
C LEU A 232 -15.27 12.43 -2.39
N ALA A 233 -16.17 12.19 -1.43
CA ALA A 233 -17.56 11.82 -1.72
C ALA A 233 -18.26 12.86 -2.60
N GLN A 234 -18.17 14.14 -2.26
CA GLN A 234 -18.73 15.22 -3.08
C GLN A 234 -18.12 15.25 -4.48
N ALA A 235 -16.81 15.08 -4.60
CA ALA A 235 -16.13 15.09 -5.88
C ALA A 235 -16.53 13.90 -6.77
N LEU A 236 -16.72 12.72 -6.17
CA LEU A 236 -17.21 11.52 -6.86
C LEU A 236 -18.64 11.69 -7.36
N LEU A 237 -19.53 12.21 -6.51
CA LEU A 237 -20.93 12.45 -6.88
C LEU A 237 -21.03 13.46 -8.03
N ARG A 238 -20.27 14.55 -8.00
CA ARG A 238 -20.19 15.49 -9.14
C ARG A 238 -19.63 14.83 -10.40
N GLY A 239 -18.70 13.88 -10.25
CA GLY A 239 -18.10 13.16 -11.36
C GLY A 239 -19.04 12.18 -12.06
N ILE A 240 -20.12 11.77 -11.40
CA ILE A 240 -21.23 10.98 -11.97
C ILE A 240 -22.46 11.86 -12.27
N GLU A 241 -22.24 13.18 -12.40
CA GLU A 241 -23.25 14.19 -12.71
C GLU A 241 -24.41 14.28 -11.70
N GLN A 242 -24.17 13.85 -10.46
CA GLN A 242 -25.13 13.94 -9.35
C GLN A 242 -24.82 15.14 -8.45
N MET A 243 -25.87 15.84 -8.02
CA MET A 243 -25.72 16.92 -7.05
C MET A 243 -25.53 16.36 -5.63
N PRO A 244 -24.39 16.62 -4.96
CA PRO A 244 -24.15 16.08 -3.64
C PRO A 244 -25.05 16.75 -2.60
N SER A 245 -25.80 15.94 -1.85
CA SER A 245 -26.52 16.38 -0.65
C SER A 245 -25.81 15.89 0.62
N ASP A 246 -25.93 16.62 1.73
CA ASP A 246 -25.27 16.26 2.98
C ASP A 246 -25.63 14.86 3.49
N ARG A 247 -26.88 14.44 3.27
CA ARG A 247 -27.38 13.11 3.67
C ARG A 247 -26.74 11.99 2.87
N VAL A 248 -26.68 12.14 1.55
CA VAL A 248 -26.03 11.15 0.66
C VAL A 248 -24.53 11.09 0.92
N VAL A 249 -23.88 12.25 1.08
CA VAL A 249 -22.43 12.31 1.37
C VAL A 249 -22.13 11.64 2.71
N ALA A 250 -22.93 11.91 3.75
CA ALA A 250 -22.77 11.26 5.04
C ALA A 250 -22.92 9.74 4.95
N GLU A 251 -23.96 9.25 4.26
CA GLU A 251 -24.17 7.81 4.06
C GLU A 251 -23.00 7.17 3.31
N LEU A 252 -22.51 7.78 2.23
CA LEU A 252 -21.39 7.25 1.44
C LEU A 252 -20.11 7.14 2.28
N VAL A 253 -19.81 8.17 3.09
CA VAL A 253 -18.66 8.14 4.01
C VAL A 253 -18.83 7.07 5.08
N GLU A 254 -20.05 6.90 5.59
CA GLU A 254 -20.38 5.92 6.62
C GLU A 254 -20.22 4.48 6.13
N VAL A 255 -20.90 4.11 5.03
CA VAL A 255 -20.84 2.73 4.50
C VAL A 255 -19.43 2.36 4.03
N ALA A 256 -18.70 3.33 3.47
CA ALA A 256 -17.32 3.11 3.04
C ALA A 256 -16.32 3.15 4.20
N GLY A 257 -16.71 3.61 5.39
CA GLY A 257 -15.82 3.80 6.54
C GLY A 257 -14.61 4.69 6.24
N GLY A 258 -14.75 5.65 5.32
CA GLY A 258 -13.66 6.51 4.84
C GLY A 258 -12.60 5.80 3.98
N VAL A 259 -12.84 4.57 3.51
CA VAL A 259 -11.91 3.86 2.62
C VAL A 259 -12.08 4.37 1.18
N PRO A 260 -11.05 5.00 0.57
CA PRO A 260 -11.20 5.65 -0.74
C PRO A 260 -11.71 4.70 -1.83
N PHE A 261 -11.20 3.48 -1.86
CA PHE A 261 -11.61 2.49 -2.86
C PHE A 261 -13.08 2.11 -2.76
N ILE A 262 -13.61 1.91 -1.55
CA ILE A 262 -15.03 1.56 -1.38
C ILE A 262 -15.88 2.73 -1.84
N MET A 263 -15.49 3.98 -1.53
CA MET A 263 -16.19 5.17 -2.00
C MET A 263 -16.24 5.25 -3.53
N HIS A 264 -15.10 4.98 -4.21
CA HIS A 264 -15.05 4.90 -5.67
C HIS A 264 -15.91 3.76 -6.23
N ALA A 265 -15.92 2.59 -5.57
CA ALA A 265 -16.71 1.45 -6.00
C ALA A 265 -18.21 1.72 -5.87
N VAL A 266 -18.66 2.29 -4.75
CA VAL A 266 -20.06 2.68 -4.52
C VAL A 266 -20.48 3.75 -5.53
N ALA A 267 -19.68 4.79 -5.74
CA ALA A 267 -19.98 5.82 -6.74
C ALA A 267 -20.10 5.25 -8.16
N ARG A 268 -19.26 4.27 -8.53
CA ARG A 268 -19.36 3.57 -9.82
C ARG A 268 -20.62 2.72 -9.93
N SER A 269 -21.02 2.08 -8.83
CA SER A 269 -22.26 1.29 -8.77
C SER A 269 -23.49 2.19 -8.95
N LEU A 270 -23.50 3.35 -8.27
CA LEU A 270 -24.54 4.38 -8.42
C LEU A 270 -24.64 4.92 -9.85
N ASP A 271 -23.51 5.20 -10.49
CA ASP A 271 -23.45 5.65 -11.90
C ASP A 271 -24.08 4.63 -12.86
N ARG A 272 -23.82 3.33 -12.64
CA ARG A 272 -24.41 2.24 -13.43
C ARG A 272 -25.92 2.10 -13.23
N ALA A 273 -26.39 2.26 -11.99
CA ALA A 273 -27.80 2.14 -11.66
C ALA A 273 -28.62 3.32 -12.21
N GLY A 274 -28.06 4.53 -12.15
CA GLY A 274 -28.73 5.77 -12.50
C GLY A 274 -29.90 6.10 -11.57
N GLY A 275 -30.68 7.12 -11.92
CA GLY A 275 -31.87 7.52 -11.17
C GLY A 275 -31.64 8.58 -10.10
N THR A 276 -32.61 8.73 -9.18
CA THR A 276 -32.57 9.73 -8.11
C THR A 276 -31.74 9.20 -6.94
N LEU A 277 -30.80 10.00 -6.46
CA LEU A 277 -29.88 9.60 -5.41
C LEU A 277 -30.40 9.93 -4.01
N GLY A 278 -30.51 8.92 -3.16
CA GLY A 278 -30.77 9.04 -1.73
C GLY A 278 -29.83 8.16 -0.89
N PRO A 279 -29.90 8.26 0.45
CA PRO A 279 -29.11 7.40 1.33
C PRO A 279 -29.39 5.90 1.14
N GLN A 280 -30.63 5.55 0.82
CA GLN A 280 -30.99 4.14 0.60
C GLN A 280 -30.27 3.57 -0.63
N GLU A 281 -30.23 4.32 -1.73
CA GLU A 281 -29.56 3.93 -2.96
C GLU A 281 -28.04 3.78 -2.76
N VAL A 282 -27.43 4.65 -1.93
CA VAL A 282 -26.02 4.52 -1.54
C VAL A 282 -25.76 3.21 -0.79
N ARG A 283 -26.64 2.88 0.16
CA ARG A 283 -26.54 1.63 0.92
C ARG A 283 -26.74 0.42 0.02
N GLU A 284 -27.78 0.41 -0.79
CA GLU A 284 -28.03 -0.67 -1.76
C GLU A 284 -26.84 -0.88 -2.70
N ALA A 285 -26.27 0.22 -3.24
CA ALA A 285 -25.07 0.14 -4.08
C ALA A 285 -23.85 -0.44 -3.34
N PHE A 286 -23.71 -0.18 -2.04
CA PHE A 286 -22.67 -0.81 -1.21
C PHE A 286 -22.95 -2.29 -0.98
N GLU A 287 -24.19 -2.66 -0.69
CA GLU A 287 -24.58 -4.07 -0.51
C GLU A 287 -24.40 -4.88 -1.79
N ASP A 288 -24.71 -4.29 -2.95
CA ASP A 288 -24.55 -4.95 -4.24
C ASP A 288 -23.08 -5.24 -4.56
N ILE A 289 -22.14 -4.38 -4.16
CA ILE A 289 -20.69 -4.65 -4.29
C ILE A 289 -20.28 -5.86 -3.46
N ILE A 290 -20.94 -6.07 -2.32
CA ILE A 290 -20.70 -7.25 -1.48
C ILE A 290 -21.35 -8.46 -2.15
N ASP A 291 -22.60 -8.39 -2.57
CA ASP A 291 -23.33 -9.57 -3.06
C ASP A 291 -22.88 -10.03 -4.47
N ASP A 292 -22.51 -9.10 -5.35
CA ASP A 292 -22.06 -9.39 -6.72
C ASP A 292 -20.63 -9.97 -6.74
N PRO A 293 -20.42 -11.17 -7.29
CA PRO A 293 -19.09 -11.79 -7.34
C PRO A 293 -18.03 -11.04 -8.15
N ASP A 294 -18.43 -10.29 -9.18
CA ASP A 294 -17.51 -9.56 -10.05
C ASP A 294 -17.06 -8.25 -9.40
N ASP A 295 -18.00 -7.51 -8.79
CA ASP A 295 -17.68 -6.29 -8.04
C ASP A 295 -16.88 -6.63 -6.75
N PHE A 296 -17.24 -7.72 -6.06
CA PHE A 296 -16.52 -8.19 -4.86
C PHE A 296 -15.09 -8.67 -5.15
N ARG A 297 -14.78 -9.08 -6.38
CA ARG A 297 -13.45 -9.60 -6.76
C ARG A 297 -12.31 -8.67 -6.35
N HIS A 298 -12.55 -7.36 -6.38
CA HIS A 298 -11.55 -6.36 -6.01
C HIS A 298 -11.27 -6.26 -4.50
N LEU A 299 -12.21 -6.73 -3.67
CA LEU A 299 -12.11 -6.82 -2.21
C LEU A 299 -11.68 -8.22 -1.75
N LYS A 300 -11.87 -9.26 -2.57
CA LYS A 300 -11.57 -10.67 -2.24
C LYS A 300 -10.17 -10.92 -1.67
N HIS A 301 -9.16 -10.14 -2.07
CA HIS A 301 -7.80 -10.23 -1.52
C HIS A 301 -7.72 -10.01 -0.01
N PHE A 302 -8.70 -9.31 0.57
CA PHE A 302 -8.83 -9.13 2.00
C PHE A 302 -9.23 -10.43 2.73
N GLU A 303 -9.91 -11.37 2.08
CA GLU A 303 -10.16 -12.70 2.67
C GLU A 303 -9.02 -13.66 2.34
N GLU A 304 -8.58 -13.67 1.08
CA GLU A 304 -7.59 -14.63 0.58
C GLU A 304 -6.27 -14.56 1.35
N ARG A 305 -5.85 -13.36 1.80
CA ARG A 305 -4.58 -13.20 2.53
C ARG A 305 -4.56 -13.93 3.87
N VAL A 306 -5.69 -14.05 4.57
CA VAL A 306 -5.75 -14.80 5.84
C VAL A 306 -5.40 -16.25 5.56
N ARG A 307 -5.96 -16.83 4.49
CA ARG A 307 -5.67 -18.21 4.08
C ARG A 307 -4.23 -18.39 3.58
N VAL A 308 -3.70 -17.41 2.84
CA VAL A 308 -2.39 -17.52 2.17
C VAL A 308 -1.23 -17.32 3.14
N TYR A 309 -1.30 -16.32 4.03
CA TYR A 309 -0.14 -15.90 4.84
C TYR A 309 -0.14 -16.46 6.26
N TYR A 310 -1.27 -16.91 6.80
CA TYR A 310 -1.33 -17.39 8.19
C TYR A 310 -1.06 -18.89 8.32
N GLY A 311 -0.91 -19.63 7.21
CA GLY A 311 -0.56 -21.05 7.24
C GLY A 311 -1.46 -21.88 8.17
N GLN A 312 -0.86 -22.52 9.18
CA GLN A 312 -1.58 -23.33 10.18
C GLN A 312 -2.53 -22.49 11.05
N ASN A 313 -2.17 -21.21 11.27
CA ASN A 313 -2.93 -20.26 12.07
C ASN A 313 -4.13 -19.65 11.34
N ALA A 314 -4.32 -19.92 10.04
CA ALA A 314 -5.38 -19.31 9.24
C ALA A 314 -6.79 -19.57 9.80
N ARG A 315 -7.02 -20.77 10.37
CA ARG A 315 -8.31 -21.12 10.99
C ARG A 315 -8.56 -20.30 12.26
N LEU A 316 -7.55 -20.17 13.11
CA LEU A 316 -7.64 -19.38 14.34
C LEU A 316 -7.83 -17.90 14.01
N ALA A 317 -7.07 -17.37 13.06
CA ALA A 317 -7.21 -16.00 12.58
C ALA A 317 -8.62 -15.70 12.08
N ALA A 318 -9.18 -16.57 11.23
CA ALA A 318 -10.56 -16.43 10.75
C ALA A 318 -11.59 -16.49 11.89
N ARG A 319 -11.40 -17.34 12.90
CA ARG A 319 -12.26 -17.38 14.10
C ARG A 319 -12.22 -16.06 14.86
N VAL A 320 -11.02 -15.51 15.12
CA VAL A 320 -10.85 -14.22 15.81
C VAL A 320 -11.56 -13.09 15.05
N LEU A 321 -11.37 -13.03 13.72
CA LEU A 321 -12.00 -12.02 12.87
C LEU A 321 -13.52 -12.14 12.90
N SER A 322 -14.07 -13.35 12.75
CA SER A 322 -15.51 -13.59 12.80
C SER A 322 -16.12 -13.26 14.16
N ALA A 323 -15.47 -13.68 15.26
CA ALA A 323 -15.97 -13.45 16.61
C ALA A 323 -16.04 -11.95 16.99
N THR A 324 -15.24 -11.12 16.32
CA THR A 324 -15.19 -9.67 16.55
C THR A 324 -15.97 -8.86 15.51
N ALA A 325 -16.35 -9.46 14.37
CA ALA A 325 -16.97 -8.77 13.24
C ALA A 325 -18.42 -8.33 13.49
N THR A 326 -19.14 -9.01 14.37
CA THR A 326 -20.55 -8.70 14.72
C THR A 326 -20.68 -7.72 15.89
N ALA A 327 -19.57 -7.34 16.52
CA ALA A 327 -19.58 -6.36 17.59
C ALA A 327 -20.00 -4.97 17.06
N ALA A 328 -20.55 -4.15 17.95
CA ALA A 328 -20.92 -2.78 17.60
C ALA A 328 -19.71 -2.02 17.01
N PRO A 329 -19.90 -1.15 15.99
CA PRO A 329 -18.81 -0.43 15.36
C PRO A 329 -17.90 0.27 16.38
N ARG A 330 -16.58 0.05 16.26
CA ARG A 330 -15.53 0.60 17.14
C ARG A 330 -15.52 0.09 18.58
N ALA A 331 -16.38 -0.86 18.95
CA ALA A 331 -16.41 -1.47 20.27
C ALA A 331 -15.17 -2.34 20.51
N TRP A 332 -14.68 -2.35 21.75
CA TRP A 332 -13.56 -3.18 22.20
C TRP A 332 -14.07 -4.51 22.75
N VAL A 333 -13.74 -5.60 22.07
CA VAL A 333 -14.14 -6.98 22.39
C VAL A 333 -13.04 -7.66 23.20
N PRO A 334 -13.31 -8.16 24.41
CA PRO A 334 -12.37 -9.01 25.13
C PRO A 334 -12.28 -10.39 24.47
N LEU A 335 -11.06 -10.82 24.13
CA LEU A 335 -10.85 -12.07 23.39
C LEU A 335 -11.28 -13.32 24.15
N THR A 336 -11.16 -13.32 25.47
CA THR A 336 -11.60 -14.40 26.36
C THR A 336 -13.11 -14.64 26.34
N GLU A 337 -13.90 -13.62 25.96
CA GLU A 337 -15.36 -13.78 25.78
C GLU A 337 -15.70 -14.21 24.35
N ALA A 338 -14.84 -13.90 23.38
CA ALA A 338 -15.07 -14.13 21.96
C ALA A 338 -14.66 -15.55 21.52
N LEU A 339 -13.71 -16.16 22.22
CA LEU A 339 -13.21 -17.51 21.99
C LEU A 339 -13.19 -18.20 23.35
N GLU A 340 -14.06 -19.18 23.57
CA GLU A 340 -14.21 -19.94 24.83
C GLU A 340 -12.96 -20.80 25.22
N ASP A 341 -11.77 -20.46 24.72
CA ASP A 341 -10.49 -21.12 25.01
C ASP A 341 -9.61 -20.18 25.86
N ASP A 342 -9.00 -20.74 26.91
CA ASP A 342 -8.00 -20.04 27.73
C ASP A 342 -6.87 -19.49 26.86
N ALA A 343 -6.45 -18.27 27.15
CA ALA A 343 -5.44 -17.50 26.43
C ALA A 343 -4.16 -18.31 26.16
N SER A 344 -4.09 -18.92 24.97
CA SER A 344 -2.91 -19.62 24.49
C SER A 344 -1.90 -18.62 23.92
N GLU A 345 -0.61 -18.94 24.02
CA GLU A 345 0.46 -18.18 23.34
C GLU A 345 0.17 -18.05 21.84
N GLU A 346 -0.38 -19.10 21.22
CA GLU A 346 -0.82 -19.12 19.82
C GLU A 346 -1.89 -18.06 19.51
N LEU A 347 -2.87 -17.85 20.39
CA LEU A 347 -3.90 -16.82 20.20
C LEU A 347 -3.27 -15.42 20.20
N ASP A 348 -2.35 -15.17 21.13
CA ASP A 348 -1.68 -13.87 21.23
C ASP A 348 -0.80 -13.58 20.02
N GLU A 349 -0.07 -14.58 19.51
CA GLU A 349 0.70 -14.50 18.26
C GLU A 349 -0.21 -14.18 17.07
N VAL A 350 -1.35 -14.90 16.93
CA VAL A 350 -2.30 -14.66 15.83
C VAL A 350 -2.90 -13.26 15.89
N VAL A 351 -3.23 -12.78 17.08
CA VAL A 351 -3.76 -11.42 17.27
C VAL A 351 -2.71 -10.37 16.91
N GLU A 352 -1.45 -10.60 17.26
CA GLU A 352 -0.34 -9.72 16.89
C GLU A 352 -0.14 -9.65 15.37
N LEU A 353 -0.23 -10.79 14.67
CA LEU A 353 -0.22 -10.84 13.20
C LEU A 353 -1.41 -10.08 12.59
N LEU A 354 -2.62 -10.30 13.10
CA LEU A 354 -3.83 -9.60 12.64
C LEU A 354 -3.74 -8.08 12.87
N CYS A 355 -3.10 -7.64 13.96
CA CYS A 355 -2.83 -6.22 14.21
C CYS A 355 -1.77 -5.67 13.24
N SER A 356 -0.71 -6.44 12.98
CA SER A 356 0.38 -6.09 12.07
C SER A 356 -0.08 -6.01 10.61
N ASP A 357 -1.10 -6.79 10.23
CA ASP A 357 -1.77 -6.73 8.93
C ASP A 357 -2.90 -5.70 8.85
N HIS A 358 -3.11 -4.94 9.92
CA HIS A 358 -4.11 -3.88 10.02
C HIS A 358 -5.57 -4.35 9.96
N TYR A 359 -5.86 -5.62 10.27
CA TYR A 359 -7.24 -6.08 10.50
C TYR A 359 -7.78 -5.52 11.81
N LEU A 360 -7.00 -5.69 12.88
CA LEU A 360 -7.38 -5.39 14.24
C LEU A 360 -6.53 -4.28 14.84
N GLU A 361 -7.07 -3.67 15.90
CA GLU A 361 -6.32 -2.90 16.88
C GLU A 361 -6.46 -3.60 18.23
N ARG A 362 -5.40 -3.54 19.04
CA ARG A 362 -5.37 -4.16 20.37
C ARG A 362 -5.17 -3.09 21.45
N ARG A 363 -5.90 -3.24 22.57
CA ARG A 363 -5.76 -2.47 23.80
C ARG A 363 -5.80 -3.44 24.99
N GLY A 364 -4.63 -3.85 25.46
CA GLY A 364 -4.52 -4.91 26.46
C GLY A 364 -5.08 -6.23 25.90
N SER A 365 -5.97 -6.88 26.64
CA SER A 365 -6.66 -8.12 26.21
C SER A 365 -7.86 -7.90 25.29
N ARG A 366 -8.16 -6.64 24.94
CA ARG A 366 -9.27 -6.30 24.07
C ARG A 366 -8.81 -5.98 22.67
N VAL A 367 -9.58 -6.41 21.69
CA VAL A 367 -9.35 -6.11 20.27
C VAL A 367 -10.57 -5.45 19.66
N ARG A 368 -10.38 -4.81 18.52
CA ARG A 368 -11.47 -4.39 17.66
C ARG A 368 -11.01 -4.38 16.21
N TRP A 369 -11.95 -4.44 15.30
CA TRP A 369 -11.69 -4.14 13.91
C TRP A 369 -11.16 -2.71 13.74
N ARG A 370 -10.00 -2.59 13.09
CA ARG A 370 -9.42 -1.29 12.76
C ARG A 370 -10.33 -0.50 11.82
N TYR A 371 -11.05 -1.22 10.95
CA TYR A 371 -11.90 -0.65 9.92
C TYR A 371 -13.32 -1.23 9.99
N PRO A 372 -14.31 -0.47 10.49
CA PRO A 372 -15.69 -0.96 10.61
C PRO A 372 -16.31 -1.45 9.30
N ALA A 373 -16.03 -0.78 8.17
CA ALA A 373 -16.52 -1.21 6.85
C ALA A 373 -16.03 -2.62 6.48
N PHE A 374 -14.77 -2.95 6.79
CA PHE A 374 -14.25 -4.29 6.55
C PHE A 374 -14.77 -5.33 7.54
N ALA A 375 -15.07 -4.94 8.79
CA ALA A 375 -15.78 -5.80 9.74
C ALA A 375 -17.16 -6.20 9.20
N TYR A 376 -17.90 -5.22 8.68
CA TYR A 376 -19.21 -5.43 8.06
C TYR A 376 -19.12 -6.34 6.82
N ILE A 377 -18.18 -6.05 5.91
CA ILE A 377 -17.94 -6.86 4.71
C ILE A 377 -17.60 -8.32 5.10
N TRP A 378 -16.71 -8.51 6.07
CA TRP A 378 -16.38 -9.83 6.60
C TRP A 378 -17.61 -10.54 7.15
N ALA A 379 -18.39 -9.87 8.00
CA ALA A 379 -19.59 -10.44 8.59
C ALA A 379 -20.61 -10.87 7.52
N ARG A 380 -20.84 -10.05 6.50
CA ARG A 380 -21.72 -10.38 5.38
C ARG A 380 -21.23 -11.57 4.56
N LYS A 381 -19.94 -11.61 4.22
CA LYS A 381 -19.38 -12.71 3.43
C LYS A 381 -19.27 -14.04 4.15
N HIS A 382 -19.17 -13.99 5.47
CA HIS A 382 -19.17 -15.16 6.32
C HIS A 382 -20.56 -15.52 6.89
N ASN A 383 -21.64 -14.94 6.34
CA ASN A 383 -23.03 -15.17 6.75
C ASN A 383 -23.28 -14.95 8.26
N LEU A 384 -22.56 -14.02 8.87
CA LEU A 384 -22.72 -13.61 10.28
C LEU A 384 -23.75 -12.49 10.42
N LEU A 385 -24.06 -11.79 9.31
CA LEU A 385 -25.10 -10.79 9.20
C LEU A 385 -25.86 -11.01 7.89
N GLU A 386 -27.16 -10.74 7.91
CA GLU A 386 -27.99 -10.69 6.69
C GLU A 386 -27.97 -9.30 6.07
N ARG A 387 -28.37 -9.21 4.80
CA ARG A 387 -28.62 -7.91 4.15
C ARG A 387 -29.80 -7.23 4.86
N PRO A 388 -29.63 -5.98 5.32
CA PRO A 388 -30.68 -5.26 6.06
C PRO A 388 -31.90 -4.91 5.20
#